data_AF-A0A352F718-F1
#
_entry.id   AF-A0A352F718-F1
#
_cell.length_a   1.000
_cell.length_b   1.000
_cell.length_c   1.000
_cell.angle_alpha   90.00
_cell.angle_beta   90.00
_cell.angle_gamma   90.00
#
_symmetry.space_group_name_H-M   'P 1'
#
loop_
_entity.id
_entity.type
_entity.pdbx_description
1 polymer ?
#
loop_
_entity_poly.entity_id
_entity_poly.type
_entity_poly.pdbx_seq_one_letter_code
_entity_poly.pdbx_strand_id
1 'polypeptide(L)'
;MSFLLRWNVVPAVRTNAVLDHLLLVYQKSGVEMNTYYPFEFYRAGRKEEGYSLLTRLMSPDLNRREYPEVSYAVLETVAMGVMGIEPDASTRSIKTTSRLTDRTRWAEIKDLPLFGGTITLRHEGGASSKLTNNTTQKITWKAVSQNGKIHSLIVYPGQSGSVLFDR
;
A
#
# COMPACT_ATOMS: atom_id res chain seq x y z
N MET A 1 -3.57 18.66 7.80
CA MET A 1 -3.55 17.48 8.70
C MET A 1 -4.30 16.33 8.04
N SER A 2 -3.67 15.18 7.81
CA SER A 2 -4.29 14.01 7.14
C SER A 2 -5.09 13.09 8.07
N PHE A 3 -5.03 13.30 9.39
CA PHE A 3 -5.66 12.46 10.41
C PHE A 3 -7.16 12.19 10.19
N LEU A 4 -7.90 13.18 9.70
CA LEU A 4 -9.34 12.98 9.41
C LEU A 4 -9.57 12.00 8.25
N LEU A 5 -8.65 11.93 7.27
CA LEU A 5 -8.67 10.91 6.23
C LEU A 5 -8.30 9.54 6.81
N ARG A 6 -7.25 9.51 7.66
CA ARG A 6 -6.76 8.28 8.30
C ARG A 6 -7.87 7.52 9.00
N TRP A 7 -8.66 8.22 9.82
CA TRP A 7 -9.76 7.64 10.60
C TRP A 7 -11.10 7.59 9.87
N ASN A 8 -11.13 7.84 8.55
CA ASN A 8 -12.35 7.83 7.75
C ASN A 8 -13.45 8.78 8.26
N VAL A 9 -13.05 9.90 8.85
CA VAL A 9 -13.97 10.94 9.36
C VAL A 9 -14.44 11.86 8.23
N VAL A 10 -13.59 12.07 7.21
CA VAL A 10 -13.94 12.88 6.04
C VAL A 10 -14.99 12.14 5.20
N PRO A 11 -16.14 12.75 4.89
CA PRO A 11 -17.12 12.16 3.99
C PRO A 11 -16.51 11.86 2.62
N ALA A 12 -16.88 10.72 2.01
CA ALA A 12 -16.30 10.26 0.76
C ALA A 12 -16.27 11.35 -0.35
N VAL A 13 -17.37 12.10 -0.48
CA VAL A 13 -17.54 13.21 -1.44
C VAL A 13 -16.56 14.37 -1.25
N ARG A 14 -15.93 14.49 -0.06
CA ARG A 14 -14.95 15.53 0.25
C ARG A 14 -13.50 15.05 0.19
N THR A 15 -13.26 13.74 0.02
CA THR A 15 -11.91 13.15 0.08
C THR A 15 -10.95 13.83 -0.89
N ASN A 16 -11.35 13.97 -2.17
CA ASN A 16 -10.49 14.59 -3.19
C ASN A 16 -10.20 16.06 -2.87
N ALA A 17 -11.21 16.84 -2.47
CA ALA A 17 -11.02 18.24 -2.10
C ALA A 17 -10.05 18.41 -0.91
N VAL A 18 -10.11 17.50 0.07
CA VAL A 18 -9.16 17.49 1.19
C VAL A 18 -7.75 17.13 0.70
N LEU A 19 -7.60 16.09 -0.14
CA LEU A 19 -6.30 15.71 -0.72
C LEU A 19 -5.69 16.84 -1.55
N ASP A 20 -6.48 17.54 -2.36
CA ASP A 20 -6.02 18.70 -3.14
C ASP A 20 -5.53 19.82 -2.24
N HIS A 21 -6.25 20.12 -1.15
CA HIS A 21 -5.76 21.07 -0.14
C HIS A 21 -4.45 20.59 0.49
N LEU A 22 -4.32 19.31 0.83
CA LEU A 22 -3.08 18.79 1.41
C LEU A 22 -1.89 18.95 0.45
N LEU A 23 -2.08 18.73 -0.86
CA LEU A 23 -1.06 19.02 -1.88
C LEU A 23 -0.75 20.51 -2.00
N LEU A 24 -1.72 21.39 -1.83
CA LEU A 24 -1.49 22.83 -1.91
C LEU A 24 -0.59 23.32 -0.75
N VAL A 25 -0.69 22.70 0.42
CA VAL A 25 -0.03 23.19 1.64
C VAL A 25 1.15 22.34 2.11
N TYR A 26 1.41 21.14 1.56
CA TYR A 26 2.39 20.21 2.14
C TYR A 26 3.81 20.78 2.24
N GLN A 27 4.23 21.65 1.31
CA GLN A 27 5.56 22.29 1.32
C GLN A 27 5.72 23.28 2.48
N LYS A 28 4.60 23.84 2.97
CA LYS A 28 4.56 24.75 4.12
C LYS A 28 4.38 24.01 5.45
N SER A 29 4.12 22.70 5.39
CA SER A 29 3.90 21.85 6.56
C SER A 29 5.20 21.16 6.99
N GLY A 30 5.38 21.00 8.31
CA GLY A 30 6.46 20.19 8.87
C GLY A 30 6.40 18.73 8.42
N VAL A 31 7.55 18.05 8.50
CA VAL A 31 7.70 16.64 8.12
C VAL A 31 6.79 15.74 8.95
N GLU A 32 6.60 16.07 10.23
CA GLU A 32 5.72 15.35 11.17
C GLU A 32 4.28 15.28 10.64
N MET A 33 3.84 16.31 9.92
CA MET A 33 2.47 16.41 9.44
C MET A 33 2.28 15.81 8.04
N ASN A 34 3.26 15.96 7.15
CA ASN A 34 3.14 15.52 5.75
C ASN A 34 3.68 14.10 5.48
N THR A 35 4.38 13.50 6.45
CA THR A 35 4.92 12.13 6.37
C THR A 35 3.86 11.05 6.15
N TYR A 36 2.64 11.26 6.68
CA TYR A 36 1.54 10.31 6.51
C TYR A 36 0.76 10.49 5.20
N TYR A 37 1.05 11.53 4.41
CA TYR A 37 0.27 11.84 3.21
C TYR A 37 0.36 10.72 2.16
N PRO A 38 1.55 10.20 1.78
CA PRO A 38 1.67 9.23 0.69
C PRO A 38 0.66 8.08 0.78
N PHE A 39 0.52 7.47 1.95
CA PHE A 39 -0.41 6.36 2.16
C PHE A 39 -1.88 6.78 1.99
N GLU A 40 -2.29 7.94 2.49
CA GLU A 40 -3.67 8.41 2.29
C GLU A 40 -4.00 8.68 0.82
N PHE A 41 -3.03 9.16 0.03
CA PHE A 41 -3.18 9.28 -1.43
C PHE A 41 -3.35 7.91 -2.10
N TYR A 42 -2.54 6.92 -1.71
CA TYR A 42 -2.72 5.54 -2.19
C TYR A 42 -4.07 4.94 -1.82
N ARG A 43 -4.56 5.16 -0.59
CA ARG A 43 -5.89 4.70 -0.15
C ARG A 43 -7.02 5.31 -0.98
N ALA A 44 -6.86 6.55 -1.43
CA ALA A 44 -7.81 7.25 -2.28
C ALA A 44 -7.64 6.94 -3.79
N GLY A 45 -6.69 6.07 -4.17
CA GLY A 45 -6.44 5.73 -5.58
C GLY A 45 -5.59 6.77 -6.34
N ARG A 46 -5.10 7.82 -5.68
CA ARG A 46 -4.23 8.87 -6.27
C ARG A 46 -2.76 8.42 -6.27
N LYS A 47 -2.48 7.35 -7.02
CA LYS A 47 -1.20 6.64 -6.97
C LYS A 47 0.01 7.45 -7.47
N GLU A 48 -0.17 8.36 -8.43
CA GLU A 48 0.92 9.19 -8.97
C GLU A 48 1.39 10.23 -7.94
N GLU A 49 0.45 10.88 -7.25
CA GLU A 49 0.74 11.82 -6.19
C GLU A 49 1.28 11.10 -4.95
N GLY A 50 0.70 9.95 -4.60
CA GLY A 50 1.22 9.08 -3.55
C GLY A 50 2.67 8.67 -3.80
N TYR A 51 3.01 8.26 -5.02
CA TYR A 51 4.36 7.91 -5.43
C TYR A 51 5.34 9.08 -5.34
N SER A 52 4.91 10.26 -5.81
CA SER A 52 5.73 11.47 -5.79
C SER A 52 6.04 11.91 -4.34
N LEU A 53 5.04 11.88 -3.47
CA LEU A 53 5.20 12.19 -2.04
C LEU A 53 6.07 11.15 -1.33
N LEU A 54 5.90 9.85 -1.63
CA LEU A 54 6.75 8.78 -1.08
C LEU A 54 8.21 8.96 -1.48
N THR A 55 8.46 9.23 -2.76
CA THR A 55 9.82 9.46 -3.29
C THR A 55 10.47 10.66 -2.61
N ARG A 56 9.71 11.74 -2.38
CA ARG A 56 10.18 12.88 -1.58
C ARG A 56 10.58 12.47 -0.16
N LEU A 57 9.79 11.64 0.53
CA LEU A 57 10.12 11.20 1.89
C LEU A 57 11.42 10.38 1.95
N MET A 58 11.73 9.64 0.88
CA MET A 58 12.94 8.83 0.79
C MET A 58 14.16 9.62 0.30
N SER A 59 13.97 10.84 -0.22
CA SER A 59 15.05 11.67 -0.76
C SER A 59 16.08 12.02 0.31
N PRO A 60 17.38 11.88 0.06
CA PRO A 60 18.43 12.30 1.00
C PRO A 60 18.38 13.80 1.32
N ASP A 61 17.80 14.61 0.43
CA ASP A 61 17.71 16.06 0.58
C ASP A 61 16.50 16.52 1.42
N LEU A 62 15.68 15.58 1.92
CA LEU A 62 14.56 15.92 2.79
C LEU A 62 15.10 16.43 4.13
N ASN A 63 14.81 17.70 4.43
CA ASN A 63 15.08 18.26 5.74
C ASN A 63 14.32 17.47 6.84
N ARG A 64 15.02 17.11 7.92
CA ARG A 64 14.50 16.31 9.04
C ARG A 64 14.08 14.89 8.65
N ARG A 65 14.74 14.29 7.66
CA ARG A 65 14.52 12.90 7.23
C ARG A 65 14.82 11.87 8.32
N GLU A 66 15.75 12.19 9.21
CA GLU A 66 16.18 11.36 10.34
C GLU A 66 15.11 11.14 11.40
N TYR A 67 13.99 11.88 11.30
CA TYR A 67 12.88 11.73 12.21
C TYR A 67 12.24 10.33 12.05
N PRO A 68 12.03 9.61 13.17
CA PRO A 68 11.67 8.20 13.13
C PRO A 68 10.37 7.95 12.37
N GLU A 69 9.38 8.84 12.48
CA GLU A 69 8.10 8.72 11.80
C GLU A 69 8.24 8.63 10.28
N VAL A 70 9.26 9.26 9.69
CA VAL A 70 9.53 9.22 8.25
C VAL A 70 9.79 7.79 7.80
N SER A 71 10.71 7.11 8.48
CA SER A 71 11.10 5.75 8.12
C SER A 71 9.95 4.74 8.30
N TYR A 72 9.19 4.84 9.40
CA TYR A 72 8.04 3.96 9.64
C TYR A 72 6.89 4.23 8.67
N ALA A 73 6.62 5.49 8.33
CA ALA A 73 5.59 5.81 7.35
C ALA A 73 5.98 5.40 5.92
N VAL A 74 7.27 5.43 5.57
CA VAL A 74 7.77 4.86 4.32
C VAL A 74 7.48 3.35 4.27
N LEU A 75 7.80 2.61 5.34
CA LEU A 75 7.52 1.17 5.41
C LEU A 75 6.01 0.86 5.29
N GLU A 76 5.18 1.61 6.02
CA GLU A 76 3.73 1.52 5.92
C GLU A 76 3.25 1.79 4.49
N THR A 77 3.72 2.89 3.89
CA THR A 77 3.31 3.27 2.54
C THR A 77 3.74 2.22 1.52
N VAL A 78 4.93 1.65 1.65
CA VAL A 78 5.40 0.60 0.74
C VAL A 78 4.53 -0.66 0.88
N ALA A 79 4.30 -1.16 2.10
CA ALA A 79 3.55 -2.40 2.30
C ALA A 79 2.03 -2.24 2.05
N MET A 80 1.41 -1.22 2.62
CA MET A 80 -0.05 -1.05 2.60
C MET A 80 -0.52 -0.10 1.49
N GLY A 81 0.32 0.85 1.09
CA GLY A 81 0.03 1.80 0.00
C GLY A 81 0.35 1.19 -1.36
N VAL A 82 1.63 1.05 -1.67
CA VAL A 82 2.19 0.62 -2.97
C VAL A 82 1.81 -0.82 -3.28
N MET A 83 2.08 -1.75 -2.36
CA MET A 83 1.73 -3.18 -2.51
C MET A 83 0.28 -3.49 -2.13
N GLY A 84 -0.43 -2.53 -1.53
CA GLY A 84 -1.85 -2.64 -1.21
C GLY A 84 -2.22 -3.80 -0.30
N ILE A 85 -1.33 -4.20 0.62
CA ILE A 85 -1.55 -5.34 1.50
C ILE A 85 -2.51 -4.95 2.62
N GLU A 86 -3.64 -5.64 2.71
CA GLU A 86 -4.69 -5.45 3.72
C GLU A 86 -5.01 -6.80 4.36
N PRO A 87 -4.35 -7.15 5.49
CA PRO A 87 -4.61 -8.40 6.19
C PRO A 87 -5.87 -8.31 7.07
N ASP A 88 -6.58 -9.42 7.18
CA ASP A 88 -7.67 -9.62 8.14
C ASP A 88 -7.37 -10.89 8.95
N ALA A 89 -6.95 -10.70 10.19
CA ALA A 89 -6.59 -11.78 11.10
C ALA A 89 -7.79 -12.62 11.54
N SER A 90 -8.99 -12.03 11.61
CA SER A 90 -10.20 -12.74 12.04
C SER A 90 -10.59 -13.86 11.07
N THR A 91 -10.29 -13.67 9.79
CA THR A 91 -10.59 -14.63 8.72
C THR A 91 -9.35 -15.31 8.13
N ARG A 92 -8.14 -15.03 8.66
CA ARG A 92 -6.84 -15.42 8.06
C ARG A 92 -6.80 -15.13 6.55
N SER A 93 -7.32 -13.95 6.17
CA SER A 93 -7.36 -13.53 4.78
C SER A 93 -6.46 -12.33 4.51
N ILE A 94 -6.03 -12.20 3.27
CA ILE A 94 -5.24 -11.06 2.80
C ILE A 94 -5.89 -10.55 1.55
N LYS A 95 -6.25 -9.27 1.52
CA LYS A 95 -6.59 -8.56 0.30
C LYS A 95 -5.35 -7.84 -0.21
N THR A 96 -5.08 -7.90 -1.50
CA THR A 96 -3.95 -7.19 -2.12
C THR A 96 -4.42 -6.47 -3.37
N THR A 97 -4.02 -5.21 -3.53
CA THR A 97 -4.22 -4.45 -4.76
C THR A 97 -2.89 -3.85 -5.18
N SER A 98 -2.34 -4.27 -6.33
CA SER A 98 -1.16 -3.60 -6.87
C SER A 98 -1.49 -2.12 -7.09
N ARG A 99 -0.78 -1.19 -6.46
CA ARG A 99 -0.94 0.26 -6.72
C ARG A 99 0.28 0.84 -7.40
N LEU A 100 1.01 0.01 -8.15
CA LEU A 100 2.15 0.44 -8.95
C LEU A 100 1.70 1.46 -10.00
N THR A 101 2.52 2.48 -10.19
CA THR A 101 2.44 3.41 -11.32
C THR A 101 3.08 2.77 -12.54
N ASP A 102 2.83 3.32 -13.73
CA ASP A 102 3.41 2.79 -14.97
C ASP A 102 4.95 2.94 -15.01
N ARG A 103 5.51 3.75 -14.11
CA ARG A 103 6.95 3.92 -13.89
C ARG A 103 7.59 2.70 -13.23
N THR A 104 6.80 1.86 -12.55
CA THR A 104 7.29 0.70 -11.79
C THR A 104 6.74 -0.58 -12.40
N ARG A 105 7.55 -1.24 -13.22
CA ARG A 105 7.13 -2.47 -13.93
C ARG A 105 6.78 -3.61 -12.98
N TRP A 106 7.52 -3.74 -11.88
CA TRP A 106 7.29 -4.79 -10.89
C TRP A 106 7.79 -4.34 -9.51
N ALA A 107 7.24 -4.95 -8.47
CA ALA A 107 7.71 -4.81 -7.11
C ALA A 107 7.49 -6.11 -6.33
N GLU A 108 8.36 -6.39 -5.36
CA GLU A 108 8.27 -7.58 -4.51
C GLU A 108 8.62 -7.22 -3.07
N ILE A 109 7.79 -7.68 -2.14
CA ILE A 109 8.11 -7.72 -0.71
C ILE A 109 8.29 -9.18 -0.33
N LYS A 110 9.46 -9.50 0.21
CA LYS A 110 9.80 -10.82 0.75
C LYS A 110 9.72 -10.80 2.27
N ASP A 111 9.42 -11.97 2.82
CA ASP A 111 9.47 -12.25 4.26
C ASP A 111 8.68 -11.26 5.14
N LEU A 112 7.55 -10.75 4.64
CA LEU A 112 6.68 -9.87 5.41
C LEU A 112 6.05 -10.67 6.56
N PRO A 113 6.30 -10.31 7.83
CA PRO A 113 5.72 -11.03 8.96
C PRO A 113 4.21 -10.93 8.97
N LEU A 114 3.53 -12.08 8.99
CA LEU A 114 2.07 -12.14 9.03
C LEU A 114 1.58 -13.49 9.55
N PHE A 115 0.53 -13.48 10.37
CA PHE A 115 -0.15 -14.68 10.89
C PHE A 115 0.78 -15.74 11.51
N GLY A 116 1.83 -15.30 12.20
CA GLY A 116 2.80 -16.17 12.88
C GLY A 116 3.86 -16.80 11.97
N GLY A 117 3.97 -16.37 10.71
CA GLY A 117 5.05 -16.72 9.79
C GLY A 117 5.35 -15.55 8.87
N THR A 118 5.69 -15.82 7.60
CA THR A 118 5.88 -14.76 6.60
C THR A 118 5.09 -15.00 5.32
N ILE A 119 4.91 -13.95 4.54
CA ILE A 119 4.46 -14.02 3.16
C ILE A 119 5.47 -13.36 2.23
N THR A 120 5.46 -13.76 0.97
CA THR A 120 6.11 -13.01 -0.11
C THR A 120 5.04 -12.60 -1.13
N LEU A 121 4.99 -11.33 -1.50
CA LEU A 121 4.07 -10.81 -2.50
C LEU A 121 4.86 -10.11 -3.61
N ARG A 122 4.59 -10.51 -4.85
CA ARG A 122 5.12 -9.88 -6.06
C ARG A 122 3.99 -9.37 -6.94
N HIS A 123 4.13 -8.17 -7.46
CA HIS A 123 3.29 -7.60 -8.50
C HIS A 123 4.10 -7.38 -9.78
N GLU A 124 3.50 -7.72 -10.92
CA GLU A 124 3.98 -7.33 -12.25
C GLU A 124 3.04 -6.23 -12.77
N GLY A 125 3.32 -4.98 -12.38
CA GLY A 125 2.48 -3.82 -12.64
C GLY A 125 1.03 -4.06 -12.17
N GLY A 126 0.07 -3.68 -13.02
CA GLY A 126 -1.34 -4.01 -12.84
C GLY A 126 -1.79 -5.32 -13.50
N ALA A 127 -0.86 -6.11 -14.07
CA ALA A 127 -1.19 -7.25 -14.93
C ALA A 127 -1.27 -8.59 -14.19
N SER A 128 -0.45 -8.78 -13.16
CA SER A 128 -0.49 -10.03 -12.38
C SER A 128 0.06 -9.86 -10.97
N SER A 129 -0.29 -10.80 -10.10
CA SER A 129 0.27 -10.91 -8.75
C SER A 129 0.61 -12.35 -8.42
N LYS A 130 1.60 -12.55 -7.56
CA LYS A 130 1.96 -13.84 -6.98
C LYS A 130 2.16 -13.70 -5.48
N LEU A 131 1.48 -14.54 -4.71
CA LEU A 131 1.63 -14.62 -3.26
C LEU A 131 2.21 -15.98 -2.88
N THR A 132 3.25 -16.00 -2.06
CA THR A 132 3.79 -17.22 -1.43
C THR A 132 3.47 -17.20 0.06
N ASN A 133 2.92 -18.31 0.56
CA ASN A 133 2.56 -18.48 1.96
C ASN A 133 3.65 -19.28 2.70
N ASN A 134 4.47 -18.59 3.48
CA ASN A 134 5.48 -19.20 4.36
C ASN A 134 5.01 -19.25 5.82
N THR A 135 3.69 -19.25 6.05
CA THR A 135 3.10 -19.46 7.37
C THR A 135 2.74 -20.92 7.58
N THR A 136 2.31 -21.28 8.80
CA THR A 136 2.00 -22.66 9.18
C THR A 136 0.58 -23.12 8.81
N GLN A 137 -0.30 -22.23 8.35
CA GLN A 137 -1.66 -22.60 7.95
C GLN A 137 -2.07 -21.93 6.63
N LYS A 138 -3.14 -22.44 6.02
CA LYS A 138 -3.69 -21.85 4.79
C LYS A 138 -4.07 -20.38 4.98
N ILE A 139 -3.99 -19.62 3.89
CA ILE A 139 -4.39 -18.21 3.82
C ILE A 139 -5.41 -18.08 2.68
N THR A 140 -6.49 -17.34 2.94
CA THR A 140 -7.42 -16.92 1.88
C THR A 140 -6.90 -15.63 1.26
N TRP A 141 -6.38 -15.69 0.04
CA TRP A 141 -5.86 -14.54 -0.67
C TRP A 141 -6.89 -13.98 -1.66
N LYS A 142 -7.20 -12.69 -1.53
CA LYS A 142 -8.09 -11.92 -2.40
C LYS A 142 -7.26 -10.91 -3.21
N ALA A 143 -6.85 -11.30 -4.41
CA ALA A 143 -6.14 -10.41 -5.32
C ALA A 143 -7.14 -9.51 -6.06
N VAL A 144 -6.97 -8.19 -5.95
CA VAL A 144 -7.85 -7.19 -6.57
C VAL A 144 -7.12 -6.57 -7.76
N SER A 145 -7.77 -6.59 -8.92
CA SER A 145 -7.29 -5.93 -10.13
C SER A 145 -7.50 -4.42 -10.09
N GLN A 146 -6.95 -3.67 -11.06
CA GLN A 146 -7.11 -2.21 -11.14
C GLN A 146 -8.58 -1.76 -11.27
N ASN A 147 -9.45 -2.58 -11.88
CA ASN A 147 -10.86 -2.27 -12.05
C ASN A 147 -11.74 -2.70 -10.85
N GLY A 148 -11.13 -3.23 -9.79
CA GLY A 148 -11.83 -3.67 -8.57
C GLY A 148 -12.33 -5.11 -8.58
N LYS A 149 -12.18 -5.87 -9.69
CA LYS A 149 -12.51 -7.30 -9.73
C LYS A 149 -11.62 -8.08 -8.75
N ILE A 150 -12.24 -8.97 -7.98
CA ILE A 150 -11.59 -9.77 -6.93
C ILE A 150 -11.42 -11.22 -7.42
N HIS A 151 -10.19 -11.74 -7.30
CA HIS A 151 -9.85 -13.14 -7.50
C HIS A 151 -9.48 -13.75 -6.15
N SER A 152 -10.20 -14.81 -5.74
CA SER A 152 -10.00 -15.45 -4.44
C SER A 152 -9.33 -16.81 -4.59
N LEU A 153 -8.24 -17.03 -3.87
CA LEU A 153 -7.46 -18.28 -3.85
C LEU A 153 -7.22 -18.72 -2.41
N ILE A 154 -7.16 -20.02 -2.18
CA ILE A 154 -6.60 -20.57 -0.95
C ILE A 154 -5.15 -20.93 -1.23
N VAL A 155 -4.21 -20.34 -0.48
CA VAL A 155 -2.78 -20.62 -0.60
C VAL A 155 -2.34 -21.42 0.62
N TYR A 156 -1.98 -22.68 0.42
CA TYR A 156 -1.52 -23.56 1.50
C TYR A 156 -0.08 -23.23 1.92
N PRO A 157 0.34 -23.63 3.14
CA PRO A 157 1.72 -23.50 3.59
C PRO A 157 2.73 -24.03 2.58
N GLY A 158 3.81 -23.27 2.34
CA GLY A 158 4.88 -23.61 1.41
C GLY A 158 4.51 -23.48 -0.08
N GLN A 159 3.29 -23.04 -0.41
CA GLN A 159 2.84 -22.88 -1.80
C GLN A 159 2.79 -21.42 -2.23
N SER A 160 2.77 -21.22 -3.55
CA SER A 160 2.45 -19.93 -4.17
C SER A 160 1.15 -19.99 -4.95
N GLY A 161 0.31 -18.98 -4.80
CA GLY A 161 -0.80 -18.67 -5.71
C GLY A 161 -0.37 -17.60 -6.70
N SER A 162 -0.89 -17.66 -7.93
CA SER A 162 -0.70 -16.59 -8.93
C SER A 162 -2.04 -16.20 -9.55
N VAL A 163 -2.20 -14.91 -9.84
CA VAL A 163 -3.39 -14.35 -10.50
C VAL A 163 -2.94 -13.50 -11.67
N LEU A 164 -3.47 -13.81 -12.85
CA LEU A 164 -3.44 -12.92 -14.01
C LEU A 164 -4.71 -12.07 -13.97
N PHE A 165 -4.56 -10.77 -14.14
CA PHE A 165 -5.68 -9.84 -14.24
C PHE A 165 -6.04 -9.64 -15.71
N ASP A 166 -7.32 -9.79 -16.02
CA ASP A 166 -7.84 -9.42 -17.34
C ASP A 166 -7.68 -7.90 -17.53
N ARG A 167 -7.28 -7.48 -18.72
CA ARG A 167 -7.13 -6.05 -19.07
C ARG A 167 -8.48 -5.38 -19.21
#